data_AF-A0A2A5QW54-F1
#
_entry.id   AF-A0A2A5QW54-F1
#
_cell.length_a   1.000
_cell.length_b   1.000
_cell.length_c   1.000
_cell.angle_alpha   90.00
_cell.angle_beta   90.00
_cell.angle_gamma   90.00
#
_symmetry.space_group_name_H-M   'P 1'
#
loop_
_entity.id
_entity.type
_entity.pdbx_description
1 polymer ?
#
loop_
_entity_poly.entity_id
_entity_poly.type
_entity_poly.pdbx_seq_one_letter_code
_entity_poly.pdbx_strand_id
1 'polypeptide(L)'
;MLPLVATALALVVGVVVLEAVSYRALERIPSVATEEFPEIDRELLGKFSSFDAELGWCPQPSREKQKDTGDHLPGEELRSVVTYSTDEYASRVCPAKERDPDAELTVSTYGDSYCFCREVDDDETFQHYLAEELDTHVANYGGGNYGLDQALMRLERRYPEDPTDHVFVVVTASSIARILSVWKHYQEFGNVLAVKPRYVLEDGELERIESPVDEKEELLDLESKADFLREYDFHYEHWFEPHVASRPYTADFLEKNEYVRYAAYTAGKELERRLERSIPGIDFDLAQTQSALRLEQPRVRYHERLFETHEYLLDALVEKFVDYADERGFEATFVMVQQLRYAKYESEHGPIYGDLMDRLDERYDDLTTIDMATHLSPDDGEVESLYVERGEGGHYSPETNAEIAQVLADVVEERAVAE
;
A
#
# COMPACT_ATOMS: atom_id res chain seq x y z
N MET A 1 -9.88 30.03 52.92
CA MET A 1 -10.39 28.68 52.60
C MET A 1 -11.13 28.66 51.26
N LEU A 2 -12.26 29.37 51.10
CA LEU A 2 -13.00 29.45 49.81
C LEU A 2 -12.17 29.84 48.57
N PRO A 3 -11.31 30.89 48.60
CA PRO A 3 -10.54 31.26 47.41
C PRO A 3 -9.48 30.21 47.02
N LEU A 4 -8.87 29.53 48.00
CA LEU A 4 -7.94 28.43 47.74
C LEU A 4 -8.64 27.22 47.13
N VAL A 5 -9.86 26.89 47.60
CA VAL A 5 -10.67 25.80 47.03
C VAL A 5 -11.11 26.15 45.61
N ALA A 6 -11.53 27.39 45.35
CA ALA A 6 -11.91 27.83 44.00
C ALA A 6 -10.73 27.80 43.03
N THR A 7 -9.54 28.25 43.45
CA THR A 7 -8.32 28.17 42.64
C THR A 7 -7.91 26.72 42.38
N ALA A 8 -7.95 25.84 43.39
CA ALA A 8 -7.64 24.43 43.21
C ALA A 8 -8.62 23.74 42.24
N LEU A 9 -9.91 24.05 42.34
CA LEU A 9 -10.94 23.50 41.46
C LEU A 9 -10.78 24.01 40.01
N ALA A 10 -10.43 25.29 39.83
CA ALA A 10 -10.12 25.84 38.52
C ALA A 10 -8.87 25.19 37.89
N LEU A 11 -7.83 24.90 38.68
CA LEU A 11 -6.64 24.18 38.20
C LEU A 11 -6.99 22.75 37.76
N VAL A 12 -7.78 22.02 38.56
CA VAL A 12 -8.23 20.67 38.20
C VAL A 12 -9.04 20.68 36.91
N VAL A 13 -10.00 21.62 36.78
CA VAL A 13 -10.76 21.78 35.54
C VAL A 13 -9.84 22.11 34.37
N GLY A 14 -8.85 22.98 34.57
CA GLY A 14 -7.85 23.33 33.55
C GLY A 14 -7.07 22.11 33.06
N VAL A 15 -6.60 21.25 33.97
CA VAL A 15 -5.88 20.01 33.63
C VAL A 15 -6.79 19.05 32.86
N VAL A 16 -8.04 18.85 33.31
CA VAL A 16 -8.99 17.96 32.62
C VAL A 16 -9.30 18.46 31.20
N VAL A 17 -9.49 19.77 31.03
CA VAL A 17 -9.73 20.37 29.72
C VAL A 17 -8.50 20.22 28.83
N LEU A 18 -7.30 20.44 29.38
CA LEU A 18 -6.05 20.31 28.63
C LEU A 18 -5.85 18.87 28.15
N GLU A 19 -6.04 17.88 29.02
CA GLU A 19 -5.98 16.46 28.66
C GLU A 19 -6.99 16.08 27.59
N ALA A 20 -8.24 16.55 27.71
CA ALA A 20 -9.28 16.26 26.72
C ALA A 20 -8.98 16.90 25.35
N VAL A 21 -8.43 18.12 25.34
CA VAL A 21 -8.02 18.81 24.11
C VAL A 21 -6.81 18.12 23.48
N SER A 22 -5.82 17.72 24.28
CA SER A 22 -4.65 16.98 23.81
C SER A 22 -5.05 15.64 23.19
N TYR A 23 -5.93 14.87 23.85
CA TYR A 23 -6.47 13.63 23.28
C TYR A 23 -7.15 13.86 21.93
N ARG A 24 -8.07 14.83 21.85
CA ARG A 24 -8.77 15.19 20.60
C ARG A 24 -7.84 15.68 19.49
N ALA A 25 -6.70 16.26 19.85
CA ALA A 25 -5.69 16.69 18.89
C ALA A 25 -4.88 15.50 18.37
N LEU A 26 -4.44 14.61 19.27
CA LEU A 26 -3.73 13.37 18.93
C LEU A 26 -4.56 12.44 18.04
N GLU A 27 -5.85 12.27 18.36
CA GLU A 27 -6.82 11.46 17.57
C GLU A 27 -6.92 11.87 16.09
N ARG A 28 -6.54 13.10 15.75
CA ARG A 28 -6.59 13.62 14.38
C ARG A 28 -5.27 13.50 13.64
N ILE A 29 -4.21 13.06 14.30
CA ILE A 29 -2.88 12.99 13.72
C ILE A 29 -2.70 11.60 13.09
N PRO A 30 -2.47 11.50 11.76
CA PRO A 30 -2.41 10.21 11.07
C PRO A 30 -1.33 9.24 11.59
N SER A 31 -0.26 9.77 12.19
CA SER A 31 0.85 9.00 12.75
C SER A 31 0.73 8.70 14.24
N VAL A 32 -0.49 8.78 14.80
CA VAL A 32 -0.78 8.45 16.20
C VAL A 32 -1.93 7.46 16.25
N ALA A 33 -1.75 6.37 16.99
CA ALA A 33 -2.82 5.46 17.35
C ALA A 33 -3.40 5.85 18.72
N THR A 34 -4.73 5.86 18.86
CA THR A 34 -5.39 6.19 20.14
C THR A 34 -5.99 4.98 20.85
N GLU A 35 -6.17 3.89 20.12
CA GLU A 35 -6.73 2.64 20.60
C GLU A 35 -6.16 1.48 19.77
N GLU A 36 -5.99 0.31 20.40
CA GLU A 36 -5.46 -0.89 19.73
C GLU A 36 -6.52 -1.59 18.90
N PHE A 37 -7.75 -1.70 19.43
CA PHE A 37 -8.88 -2.34 18.77
C PHE A 37 -10.00 -1.32 18.53
N PRO A 38 -9.91 -0.49 17.47
CA PRO A 38 -11.01 0.37 17.08
C PRO A 38 -12.29 -0.43 16.82
N GLU A 39 -13.45 0.15 17.16
CA GLU A 39 -14.74 -0.52 16.94
C GLU A 39 -14.99 -0.74 15.44
N ILE A 40 -15.22 -2.00 15.06
CA ILE A 40 -15.69 -2.39 13.73
C ILE A 40 -17.18 -2.65 13.82
N ASP A 41 -17.99 -1.70 13.36
CA ASP A 41 -19.43 -1.89 13.29
C ASP A 41 -19.86 -2.67 12.01
N ARG A 42 -21.13 -3.10 11.98
CA ARG A 42 -21.68 -3.84 10.83
C ARG A 42 -21.76 -3.00 9.55
N GLU A 43 -21.80 -1.68 9.65
CA GLU A 43 -21.83 -0.80 8.48
C GLU A 43 -20.45 -0.78 7.80
N LEU A 44 -19.39 -0.57 8.59
CA LEU A 44 -18.01 -0.64 8.16
C LEU A 44 -17.68 -2.02 7.60
N LEU A 45 -18.07 -3.09 8.33
CA LEU A 45 -17.89 -4.45 7.85
C LEU A 45 -18.61 -4.70 6.51
N GLY A 46 -19.81 -4.13 6.33
CA GLY A 46 -20.55 -4.18 5.08
C GLY A 46 -19.79 -3.62 3.87
N LYS A 47 -18.90 -2.64 4.09
CA LYS A 47 -18.06 -2.03 3.04
C LYS A 47 -16.91 -2.94 2.59
N PHE A 48 -16.53 -3.94 3.40
CA PHE A 48 -15.43 -4.87 3.07
C PHE A 48 -15.87 -5.95 2.05
N SER A 49 -16.12 -5.52 0.82
CA SER A 49 -16.63 -6.40 -0.25
C SER A 49 -15.61 -7.40 -0.79
N SER A 50 -14.33 -7.22 -0.45
CA SER A 50 -13.21 -8.02 -0.97
C SER A 50 -12.70 -9.08 -0.01
N PHE A 51 -13.41 -9.37 1.10
CA PHE A 51 -12.98 -10.40 2.05
C PHE A 51 -12.69 -11.74 1.35
N ASP A 52 -11.58 -12.36 1.75
CA ASP A 52 -11.14 -13.66 1.26
C ASP A 52 -10.45 -14.37 2.43
N ALA A 53 -10.96 -15.52 2.87
CA ALA A 53 -10.44 -16.20 4.06
C ALA A 53 -8.99 -16.69 3.86
N GLU A 54 -8.61 -17.00 2.61
CA GLU A 54 -7.30 -17.55 2.30
C GLU A 54 -6.26 -16.45 2.07
N LEU A 55 -6.63 -15.32 1.48
CA LEU A 55 -5.70 -14.22 1.18
C LEU A 55 -5.87 -13.00 2.10
N GLY A 56 -6.82 -13.04 3.03
CA GLY A 56 -7.33 -11.89 3.80
C GLY A 56 -8.31 -11.03 2.99
N TRP A 57 -7.90 -10.62 1.79
CA TRP A 57 -8.76 -9.99 0.81
C TRP A 57 -8.29 -10.27 -0.62
N CYS A 58 -9.22 -10.26 -1.57
CA CYS A 58 -8.95 -10.41 -3.00
C CYS A 58 -9.98 -9.61 -3.81
N PRO A 59 -9.62 -8.99 -4.96
CA PRO A 59 -10.60 -8.60 -5.96
C PRO A 59 -11.59 -9.73 -6.23
N GLN A 60 -12.86 -9.37 -6.37
CA GLN A 60 -13.95 -10.34 -6.53
C GLN A 60 -14.36 -10.41 -7.99
N PRO A 61 -14.75 -11.59 -8.51
CA PRO A 61 -15.05 -11.74 -9.93
C PRO A 61 -16.28 -10.94 -10.36
N SER A 62 -16.27 -10.50 -11.63
CA SER A 62 -17.38 -9.83 -12.30
C SER A 62 -17.92 -8.61 -11.52
N ARG A 63 -17.01 -7.78 -11.01
CA ARG A 63 -17.33 -6.52 -10.31
C ARG A 63 -16.87 -5.32 -11.11
N GLU A 64 -17.70 -4.29 -11.14
CA GLU A 64 -17.33 -2.93 -11.51
C GLU A 64 -17.26 -2.08 -10.23
N LYS A 65 -16.26 -1.19 -10.16
CA LYS A 65 -16.09 -0.25 -9.06
C LYS A 65 -15.76 1.13 -9.60
N GLN A 66 -16.37 2.13 -9.00
CA GLN A 66 -15.95 3.52 -9.14
C GLN A 66 -15.12 3.90 -7.91
N LYS A 67 -13.96 4.50 -8.14
CA LYS A 67 -13.10 5.03 -7.08
C LYS A 67 -12.93 6.53 -7.29
N ASP A 68 -13.22 7.29 -6.24
CA ASP A 68 -12.78 8.67 -6.14
C ASP A 68 -11.28 8.68 -5.83
N THR A 69 -10.51 9.42 -6.62
CA THR A 69 -9.05 9.50 -6.58
C THR A 69 -8.57 10.69 -5.76
N GLY A 70 -9.46 11.57 -5.28
CA GLY A 70 -9.12 12.57 -4.26
C GLY A 70 -9.95 13.84 -4.30
N ASP A 71 -9.70 14.69 -3.29
CA ASP A 71 -10.41 15.96 -3.09
C ASP A 71 -10.20 16.92 -4.27
N HIS A 72 -11.31 17.30 -4.91
CA HIS A 72 -11.35 18.36 -5.90
C HIS A 72 -11.76 19.68 -5.24
N LEU A 73 -11.10 20.79 -5.58
CA LEU A 73 -11.63 22.10 -5.20
C LEU A 73 -12.91 22.38 -6.01
N PRO A 74 -13.89 23.08 -5.44
CA PRO A 74 -15.10 23.45 -6.18
C PRO A 74 -14.75 24.26 -7.44
N GLY A 75 -15.06 23.69 -8.63
CA GLY A 75 -14.90 24.37 -9.92
C GLY A 75 -13.72 23.90 -10.78
N GLU A 76 -12.99 22.86 -10.37
CA GLU A 76 -11.96 22.23 -11.21
C GLU A 76 -12.54 21.11 -12.08
N GLU A 77 -12.21 21.12 -13.37
CA GLU A 77 -12.57 20.08 -14.35
C GLU A 77 -11.50 18.99 -14.45
N LEU A 78 -10.98 18.50 -13.32
CA LEU A 78 -10.05 17.37 -13.32
C LEU A 78 -10.81 16.06 -13.11
N ARG A 79 -10.42 14.99 -13.83
CA ARG A 79 -11.00 13.66 -13.65
C ARG A 79 -10.64 13.16 -12.25
N SER A 80 -11.63 13.12 -11.35
CA SER A 80 -11.44 12.63 -9.98
C SER A 80 -11.99 11.23 -9.76
N VAL A 81 -12.73 10.66 -10.71
CA VAL A 81 -13.33 9.33 -10.59
C VAL A 81 -12.82 8.43 -11.69
N VAL A 82 -12.33 7.25 -11.30
CA VAL A 82 -11.96 6.16 -12.21
C VAL A 82 -12.92 4.99 -12.05
N THR A 83 -13.17 4.30 -13.15
CA THR A 83 -13.98 3.09 -13.23
C THR A 83 -13.09 1.94 -13.66
N TYR A 84 -13.09 0.89 -12.85
CA TYR A 84 -12.40 -0.35 -13.19
C TYR A 84 -13.28 -1.55 -12.92
N SER A 85 -13.03 -2.60 -13.69
CA SER A 85 -13.80 -3.82 -13.63
C SER A 85 -12.91 -5.06 -13.53
N THR A 86 -13.52 -6.15 -13.09
CA THR A 86 -12.87 -7.45 -12.94
C THR A 86 -13.65 -8.50 -13.71
N ASP A 87 -12.94 -9.40 -14.37
CA ASP A 87 -13.51 -10.51 -15.13
C ASP A 87 -13.95 -11.67 -14.21
N GLU A 88 -14.38 -12.78 -14.80
CA GLU A 88 -14.79 -13.99 -14.08
C GLU A 88 -13.67 -14.67 -13.28
N TYR A 89 -12.41 -14.37 -13.61
CA TYR A 89 -11.21 -14.85 -12.90
C TYR A 89 -10.78 -13.89 -11.79
N ALA A 90 -11.55 -12.82 -11.57
CA ALA A 90 -11.19 -11.69 -10.73
C ALA A 90 -9.88 -10.99 -11.15
N SER A 91 -9.44 -11.19 -12.39
CA SER A 91 -8.43 -10.35 -13.03
C SER A 91 -9.06 -9.00 -13.32
N ARG A 92 -8.30 -7.91 -13.22
CA ARG A 92 -8.75 -6.64 -13.80
C ARG A 92 -8.97 -6.82 -15.30
N VAL A 93 -10.02 -6.22 -15.84
CA VAL A 93 -10.33 -6.31 -17.28
C VAL A 93 -9.22 -5.60 -18.06
N CYS A 94 -8.76 -6.26 -19.13
CA CYS A 94 -7.81 -5.73 -20.11
C CYS A 94 -8.55 -5.55 -21.45
N PRO A 95 -8.99 -4.33 -21.80
CA PRO A 95 -9.84 -4.11 -22.99
C PRO A 95 -9.14 -4.29 -24.34
N ALA A 96 -7.81 -4.22 -24.38
CA ALA A 96 -7.02 -4.24 -25.63
C ALA A 96 -7.15 -5.57 -26.37
N LYS A 97 -7.16 -6.68 -25.62
CA LYS A 97 -7.22 -8.03 -26.17
C LYS A 97 -8.05 -8.94 -25.27
N GLU A 98 -9.01 -9.64 -25.87
CA GLU A 98 -9.78 -10.67 -25.17
C GLU A 98 -8.90 -11.91 -24.91
N ARG A 99 -9.21 -12.66 -23.84
CA ARG A 99 -8.55 -13.94 -23.56
C ARG A 99 -8.81 -14.92 -24.71
N ASP A 100 -7.75 -15.51 -25.24
CA ASP A 100 -7.80 -16.55 -26.25
C ASP A 100 -7.08 -17.81 -25.73
N PRO A 101 -7.79 -18.95 -25.53
CA PRO A 101 -7.17 -20.18 -25.05
C PRO A 101 -6.23 -20.82 -26.08
N ASP A 102 -6.28 -20.38 -27.34
CA ASP A 102 -5.42 -20.85 -28.43
C ASP A 102 -4.29 -19.84 -28.75
N ALA A 103 -4.06 -18.83 -27.89
CA ALA A 103 -2.97 -17.85 -28.06
C ALA A 103 -1.59 -18.52 -28.03
N GLU A 104 -0.67 -18.07 -28.90
CA GLU A 104 0.71 -18.58 -28.95
C GLU A 104 1.60 -18.03 -27.82
N LEU A 105 1.18 -16.94 -27.19
CA LEU A 105 1.87 -16.26 -26.10
C LEU A 105 0.82 -15.85 -25.06
N THR A 106 1.09 -16.10 -23.79
CA THR A 106 0.21 -15.74 -22.68
C THR A 106 0.98 -15.09 -21.55
N VAL A 107 0.41 -14.03 -20.97
CA VAL A 107 1.09 -13.23 -19.94
C VAL A 107 0.15 -12.98 -18.76
N SER A 108 0.66 -13.12 -17.54
CA SER A 108 -0.05 -12.70 -16.33
C SER A 108 0.81 -11.87 -15.40
N THR A 109 0.16 -11.00 -14.63
CA THR A 109 0.79 -10.06 -13.72
C THR A 109 0.18 -10.20 -12.33
N TYR A 110 1.02 -10.24 -11.29
CA TYR A 110 0.63 -10.37 -9.89
C TYR A 110 1.36 -9.31 -9.08
N GLY A 111 0.77 -8.85 -8.00
CA GLY A 111 1.44 -7.83 -7.20
C GLY A 111 0.49 -6.96 -6.40
N ASP A 112 0.95 -5.74 -6.13
CA ASP A 112 0.23 -4.81 -5.26
C ASP A 112 -0.73 -3.86 -6.02
N SER A 113 -1.08 -2.73 -5.41
CA SER A 113 -1.97 -1.75 -6.02
C SER A 113 -1.40 -1.08 -7.27
N TYR A 114 -0.07 -1.06 -7.43
CA TYR A 114 0.61 -0.57 -8.64
C TYR A 114 0.47 -1.59 -9.77
N CYS A 115 0.65 -2.89 -9.48
CA CYS A 115 0.29 -3.95 -10.42
C CYS A 115 -1.19 -3.81 -10.86
N PHE A 116 -2.08 -3.54 -9.91
CA PHE A 116 -3.51 -3.37 -10.18
C PHE A 116 -3.84 -2.07 -10.93
N CYS A 117 -2.93 -1.10 -11.05
CA CYS A 117 -3.16 0.22 -11.65
C CYS A 117 -4.33 1.01 -11.01
N ARG A 118 -4.44 1.01 -9.67
CA ARG A 118 -5.67 1.37 -8.92
C ARG A 118 -6.28 2.76 -9.18
N GLU A 119 -5.58 3.69 -9.83
CA GLU A 119 -6.01 5.10 -10.01
C GLU A 119 -6.17 5.54 -11.47
N VAL A 120 -6.26 4.57 -12.38
CA VAL A 120 -6.56 4.79 -13.81
C VAL A 120 -7.72 3.89 -14.26
N ASP A 121 -8.32 4.15 -15.41
CA ASP A 121 -9.38 3.32 -16.02
C ASP A 121 -8.80 2.02 -16.63
N ASP A 122 -9.65 1.06 -17.00
CA ASP A 122 -9.23 -0.27 -17.49
C ASP A 122 -8.37 -0.20 -18.78
N ASP A 123 -8.60 0.81 -19.63
CA ASP A 123 -7.86 1.09 -20.87
C ASP A 123 -6.61 1.96 -20.68
N GLU A 124 -6.22 2.22 -19.44
CA GLU A 124 -5.06 3.06 -19.08
C GLU A 124 -4.03 2.30 -18.22
N THR A 125 -4.21 0.99 -18.09
CA THR A 125 -3.32 0.11 -17.32
C THR A 125 -2.10 -0.30 -18.13
N PHE A 126 -0.97 -0.59 -17.48
CA PHE A 126 0.20 -1.10 -18.23
C PHE A 126 -0.11 -2.45 -18.88
N GLN A 127 -1.05 -3.24 -18.35
CA GLN A 127 -1.51 -4.47 -18.98
C GLN A 127 -2.30 -4.21 -20.26
N HIS A 128 -3.11 -3.15 -20.31
CA HIS A 128 -3.79 -2.74 -21.54
C HIS A 128 -2.77 -2.42 -22.63
N TYR A 129 -1.81 -1.54 -22.34
CA TYR A 129 -0.78 -1.18 -23.31
C TYR A 129 0.11 -2.38 -23.68
N LEU A 130 0.50 -3.22 -22.71
CA LEU A 130 1.31 -4.41 -22.96
C LEU A 130 0.58 -5.42 -23.85
N ALA A 131 -0.74 -5.54 -23.70
CA ALA A 131 -1.56 -6.38 -24.55
C ALA A 131 -1.64 -5.88 -26.01
N GLU A 132 -1.62 -4.55 -26.22
CA GLU A 132 -1.53 -3.97 -27.57
C GLU A 132 -0.17 -4.24 -28.21
N GLU A 133 0.92 -4.07 -27.46
CA GLU A 133 2.29 -4.27 -27.96
C GLU A 133 2.57 -5.75 -28.30
N LEU A 134 2.18 -6.68 -27.42
CA LEU A 134 2.44 -8.13 -27.61
C LEU A 134 1.37 -8.85 -28.44
N ASP A 135 0.31 -8.14 -28.86
CA ASP A 135 -0.88 -8.70 -29.53
C ASP A 135 -1.50 -9.92 -28.79
N THR A 136 -1.41 -9.95 -27.46
CA THR A 136 -1.97 -11.02 -26.60
C THR A 136 -2.67 -10.47 -25.35
N HIS A 137 -3.51 -11.28 -24.72
CA HIS A 137 -4.15 -10.89 -23.46
C HIS A 137 -3.14 -10.90 -22.31
N VAL A 138 -3.16 -9.84 -21.51
CA VAL A 138 -2.38 -9.74 -20.26
C VAL A 138 -3.31 -9.76 -19.06
N ALA A 139 -3.22 -10.81 -18.26
CA ALA A 139 -4.01 -10.93 -17.04
C ALA A 139 -3.45 -10.03 -15.92
N ASN A 140 -4.33 -9.37 -15.17
CA ASN A 140 -4.00 -8.49 -14.06
C ASN A 140 -4.59 -9.00 -12.74
N TYR A 141 -3.76 -9.72 -12.00
CA TYR A 141 -4.05 -10.25 -10.68
C TYR A 141 -3.44 -9.39 -9.55
N GLY A 142 -3.22 -8.10 -9.80
CA GLY A 142 -2.81 -7.15 -8.77
C GLY A 142 -3.85 -7.03 -7.64
N GLY A 143 -3.38 -6.75 -6.42
CA GLY A 143 -4.20 -6.64 -5.22
C GLY A 143 -3.85 -5.40 -4.42
N GLY A 144 -4.86 -4.58 -4.08
CA GLY A 144 -4.64 -3.38 -3.27
C GLY A 144 -3.99 -3.73 -1.93
N ASN A 145 -2.91 -3.03 -1.54
CA ASN A 145 -2.17 -3.27 -0.29
C ASN A 145 -1.54 -4.67 -0.13
N TYR A 146 -1.38 -5.45 -1.20
CA TYR A 146 -0.65 -6.71 -1.12
C TYR A 146 0.84 -6.51 -0.83
N GLY A 147 1.41 -7.42 -0.04
CA GLY A 147 2.85 -7.70 -0.05
C GLY A 147 3.19 -8.76 -1.09
N LEU A 148 4.48 -9.02 -1.27
CA LEU A 148 4.97 -10.10 -2.14
C LEU A 148 4.35 -11.45 -1.75
N ASP A 149 4.27 -11.74 -0.45
CA ASP A 149 3.66 -12.95 0.08
C ASP A 149 2.23 -13.19 -0.42
N GLN A 150 1.34 -12.20 -0.30
CA GLN A 150 -0.05 -12.31 -0.80
C GLN A 150 -0.11 -12.42 -2.33
N ALA A 151 0.79 -11.73 -3.05
CA ALA A 151 0.87 -11.85 -4.50
C ALA A 151 1.24 -13.28 -4.93
N LEU A 152 2.21 -13.89 -4.24
CA LEU A 152 2.61 -15.29 -4.50
C LEU A 152 1.53 -16.29 -4.10
N MET A 153 0.87 -16.11 -2.95
CA MET A 153 -0.29 -16.95 -2.59
C MET A 153 -1.40 -16.87 -3.65
N ARG A 154 -1.65 -15.67 -4.19
CA ARG A 154 -2.62 -15.48 -5.27
C ARG A 154 -2.17 -16.14 -6.58
N LEU A 155 -0.89 -16.06 -6.92
CA LEU A 155 -0.28 -16.75 -8.06
C LEU A 155 -0.48 -18.26 -7.94
N GLU A 156 -0.07 -18.87 -6.83
CA GLU A 156 -0.22 -20.31 -6.58
C GLU A 156 -1.67 -20.77 -6.68
N ARG A 157 -2.61 -19.95 -6.19
CA ARG A 157 -4.05 -20.22 -6.27
C ARG A 157 -4.62 -20.11 -7.69
N ARG A 158 -4.20 -19.09 -8.45
CA ARG A 158 -4.81 -18.75 -9.75
C ARG A 158 -4.19 -19.49 -10.93
N TYR A 159 -2.87 -19.67 -10.91
CA TYR A 159 -2.11 -20.23 -12.02
C TYR A 159 -2.61 -21.60 -12.51
N PRO A 160 -3.03 -22.55 -11.65
CA PRO A 160 -3.56 -23.84 -12.13
C PRO A 160 -4.81 -23.72 -13.02
N GLU A 161 -5.55 -22.62 -12.91
CA GLU A 161 -6.77 -22.37 -13.68
C GLU A 161 -6.58 -21.36 -14.82
N ASP A 162 -5.48 -20.59 -14.83
CA ASP A 162 -5.11 -19.63 -15.88
C ASP A 162 -3.57 -19.61 -16.01
N PRO A 163 -2.96 -20.68 -16.55
CA PRO A 163 -1.52 -20.76 -16.73
C PRO A 163 -1.08 -19.80 -17.83
N THR A 164 0.12 -19.23 -17.69
CA THR A 164 0.68 -18.30 -18.66
C THR A 164 2.17 -18.51 -18.87
N ASP A 165 2.67 -18.25 -20.07
CA ASP A 165 4.08 -18.44 -20.44
C ASP A 165 5.00 -17.46 -19.70
N HIS A 166 4.55 -16.21 -19.50
CA HIS A 166 5.28 -15.20 -18.74
C HIS A 166 4.50 -14.74 -17.51
N VAL A 167 5.19 -14.67 -16.37
CA VAL A 167 4.62 -14.18 -15.11
C VAL A 167 5.46 -13.02 -14.57
N PHE A 168 4.84 -11.86 -14.44
CA PHE A 168 5.43 -10.69 -13.80
C PHE A 168 4.91 -10.55 -12.36
N VAL A 169 5.82 -10.45 -11.40
CA VAL A 169 5.50 -10.04 -10.02
C VAL A 169 5.92 -8.59 -9.81
N VAL A 170 4.95 -7.69 -9.73
CA VAL A 170 5.15 -6.23 -9.68
C VAL A 170 4.81 -5.68 -8.30
N VAL A 171 5.83 -5.30 -7.53
CA VAL A 171 5.67 -4.85 -6.14
C VAL A 171 6.41 -3.56 -5.85
N THR A 172 5.90 -2.79 -4.88
CA THR A 172 6.61 -1.60 -4.36
C THR A 172 7.54 -1.96 -3.20
N ALA A 173 8.44 -1.03 -2.86
CA ALA A 173 9.25 -1.11 -1.65
C ALA A 173 8.43 -1.19 -0.34
N SER A 174 7.14 -0.86 -0.35
CA SER A 174 6.26 -1.13 0.80
C SER A 174 6.02 -2.62 1.05
N SER A 175 6.36 -3.49 0.09
CA SER A 175 6.25 -4.95 0.23
C SER A 175 7.01 -5.48 1.45
N ILE A 176 8.21 -4.96 1.75
CA ILE A 176 9.01 -5.43 2.90
C ILE A 176 8.27 -5.29 4.23
N ALA A 177 7.48 -4.22 4.39
CA ALA A 177 6.67 -4.03 5.57
C ALA A 177 5.40 -4.90 5.49
N ARG A 178 4.79 -5.01 4.30
CA ARG A 178 3.57 -5.79 4.12
C ARG A 178 3.75 -7.29 4.37
N ILE A 179 4.92 -7.87 4.06
CA ILE A 179 5.21 -9.30 4.36
C ILE A 179 5.42 -9.55 5.86
N LEU A 180 5.61 -8.49 6.65
CA LEU A 180 5.79 -8.54 8.10
C LEU A 180 4.49 -8.29 8.88
N SER A 181 3.38 -8.05 8.18
CA SER A 181 2.08 -7.73 8.78
C SER A 181 1.11 -8.91 8.71
N VAL A 182 0.31 -9.08 9.76
CA VAL A 182 -0.90 -9.91 9.80
C VAL A 182 -2.13 -9.00 9.82
N TRP A 183 -2.11 -7.96 10.65
CA TRP A 183 -3.17 -6.97 10.72
C TRP A 183 -2.63 -5.60 10.36
N LYS A 184 -3.05 -5.13 9.18
CA LYS A 184 -2.56 -3.89 8.58
C LYS A 184 -2.74 -2.67 9.49
N HIS A 185 -3.70 -2.69 10.43
CA HIS A 185 -3.86 -1.63 11.42
C HIS A 185 -2.57 -1.33 12.18
N TYR A 186 -1.76 -2.34 12.52
CA TYR A 186 -0.52 -2.13 13.26
C TYR A 186 0.56 -1.41 12.45
N GLN A 187 0.50 -1.46 11.12
CA GLN A 187 1.41 -0.71 10.22
C GLN A 187 0.77 0.61 9.74
N GLU A 188 -0.51 0.58 9.39
CA GLU A 188 -1.31 1.63 8.78
C GLU A 188 -2.53 1.90 9.66
N PHE A 189 -2.40 2.82 10.62
CA PHE A 189 -3.44 3.13 11.60
C PHE A 189 -4.77 3.46 10.89
N GLY A 190 -5.84 2.82 11.34
CA GLY A 190 -7.18 2.88 10.73
C GLY A 190 -7.48 1.80 9.68
N ASN A 191 -6.50 1.02 9.22
CA ASN A 191 -6.72 -0.09 8.29
C ASN A 191 -7.22 -1.37 9.01
N VAL A 192 -8.36 -1.24 9.72
CA VAL A 192 -8.85 -2.21 10.71
C VAL A 192 -9.47 -3.47 10.11
N LEU A 193 -9.90 -3.42 8.85
CA LEU A 193 -10.54 -4.56 8.18
C LEU A 193 -9.54 -5.52 7.52
N ALA A 194 -8.29 -5.10 7.34
CA ALA A 194 -7.30 -5.84 6.56
C ALA A 194 -6.45 -6.74 7.47
N VAL A 195 -6.99 -7.92 7.74
CA VAL A 195 -6.29 -9.05 8.36
C VAL A 195 -5.95 -10.06 7.26
N LYS A 196 -4.74 -10.62 7.27
CA LYS A 196 -4.25 -11.55 6.25
C LYS A 196 -3.34 -12.64 6.83
N PRO A 197 -3.13 -13.76 6.13
CA PRO A 197 -2.00 -14.63 6.39
C PRO A 197 -0.67 -13.94 6.06
N ARG A 198 0.43 -14.56 6.49
CA ARG A 198 1.79 -14.18 6.08
C ARG A 198 2.71 -15.40 6.10
N TYR A 199 3.86 -15.27 5.45
CA TYR A 199 4.95 -16.24 5.63
C TYR A 199 5.90 -15.79 6.75
N VAL A 200 6.47 -16.78 7.44
CA VAL A 200 7.64 -16.66 8.32
C VAL A 200 8.74 -17.57 7.80
N LEU A 201 9.99 -17.26 8.12
CA LEU A 201 11.13 -18.11 7.77
C LEU A 201 11.64 -18.79 9.05
N GLU A 202 11.38 -20.09 9.18
CA GLU A 202 11.80 -20.92 10.32
C GLU A 202 12.75 -22.02 9.84
N ASP A 203 13.92 -22.13 10.48
CA ASP A 203 14.96 -23.11 10.12
C ASP A 203 15.35 -23.13 8.62
N GLY A 204 15.16 -22.01 7.91
CA GLY A 204 15.46 -21.86 6.48
C GLY A 204 14.31 -22.28 5.55
N GLU A 205 13.15 -22.65 6.09
CA GLU A 205 11.96 -23.01 5.33
C GLU A 205 10.85 -21.95 5.53
N LEU A 206 10.12 -21.64 4.45
CA LEU A 206 8.97 -20.76 4.52
C LEU A 206 7.77 -21.52 5.10
N GLU A 207 7.26 -21.04 6.23
CA GLU A 207 6.02 -21.52 6.84
C GLU A 207 4.92 -20.48 6.67
N ARG A 208 3.75 -20.92 6.21
CA ARG A 208 2.56 -20.08 6.08
C ARG A 208 1.83 -20.02 7.42
N ILE A 209 1.75 -18.83 7.99
CA ILE A 209 0.88 -18.54 9.12
C ILE A 209 -0.48 -18.11 8.57
N GLU A 210 -1.50 -18.93 8.84
CA GLU A 210 -2.86 -18.66 8.38
C GLU A 210 -3.47 -17.41 9.04
N SER A 211 -4.41 -16.77 8.33
CA SER A 211 -5.19 -15.68 8.90
C SER A 211 -5.95 -16.17 10.14
N PRO A 212 -5.99 -15.40 11.25
CA PRO A 212 -6.81 -15.73 12.40
C PRO A 212 -8.31 -15.47 12.17
N VAL A 213 -8.71 -15.09 10.96
CA VAL A 213 -10.07 -14.70 10.55
C VAL A 213 -10.48 -15.57 9.36
N ASP A 214 -11.31 -16.58 9.63
CA ASP A 214 -11.87 -17.48 8.62
C ASP A 214 -13.20 -16.96 8.05
N GLU A 215 -14.01 -16.33 8.89
CA GLU A 215 -15.28 -15.71 8.51
C GLU A 215 -15.21 -14.20 8.67
N LYS A 216 -15.80 -13.48 7.71
CA LYS A 216 -15.82 -12.01 7.70
C LYS A 216 -16.37 -11.43 9.00
N GLU A 217 -17.37 -12.09 9.60
CA GLU A 217 -18.01 -11.70 10.85
C GLU A 217 -17.07 -11.70 12.07
N GLU A 218 -15.97 -12.47 12.04
CA GLU A 218 -14.99 -12.49 13.14
C GLU A 218 -14.23 -11.16 13.28
N LEU A 219 -14.20 -10.33 12.24
CA LEU A 219 -13.65 -8.97 12.30
C LEU A 219 -14.39 -8.08 13.32
N LEU A 220 -15.62 -8.43 13.73
CA LEU A 220 -16.36 -7.69 14.76
C LEU A 220 -15.78 -7.89 16.18
N ASP A 221 -14.93 -8.91 16.38
CA ASP A 221 -14.35 -9.28 17.68
C ASP A 221 -12.86 -9.63 17.55
N LEU A 222 -12.09 -8.74 16.90
CA LEU A 222 -10.64 -8.91 16.75
C LEU A 222 -9.88 -8.91 18.07
N GLU A 223 -10.42 -8.27 19.11
CA GLU A 223 -9.82 -8.28 20.46
C GLU A 223 -9.70 -9.72 20.98
N SER A 224 -10.62 -10.63 20.64
CA SER A 224 -10.53 -12.05 20.98
C SER A 224 -9.32 -12.77 20.36
N LYS A 225 -8.71 -12.19 19.31
CA LYS A 225 -7.53 -12.70 18.60
C LYS A 225 -6.25 -11.92 18.95
N ALA A 226 -6.28 -11.06 19.98
CA ALA A 226 -5.18 -10.15 20.30
C ALA A 226 -3.83 -10.86 20.50
N ASP A 227 -3.79 -11.97 21.23
CA ASP A 227 -2.53 -12.70 21.50
C ASP A 227 -1.88 -13.15 20.18
N PHE A 228 -2.67 -13.68 19.24
CA PHE A 228 -2.18 -14.09 17.92
C PHE A 228 -1.69 -12.88 17.11
N LEU A 229 -2.48 -11.80 17.07
CA LEU A 229 -2.14 -10.61 16.29
C LEU A 229 -0.83 -9.98 16.78
N ARG A 230 -0.62 -9.91 18.09
CA ARG A 230 0.60 -9.36 18.70
C ARG A 230 1.81 -10.27 18.51
N GLU A 231 1.61 -11.59 18.53
CA GLU A 231 2.68 -12.58 18.35
C GLU A 231 3.20 -12.60 16.91
N TYR A 232 2.30 -12.59 15.92
CA TYR A 232 2.66 -12.81 14.52
C TYR A 232 2.78 -11.53 13.68
N ASP A 233 2.34 -10.37 14.16
CA ASP A 233 2.54 -9.10 13.45
C ASP A 233 3.77 -8.36 14.00
N PHE A 234 4.83 -8.28 13.20
CA PHE A 234 6.08 -7.63 13.60
C PHE A 234 5.88 -6.16 13.97
N HIS A 235 4.90 -5.49 13.34
CA HIS A 235 4.66 -4.07 13.54
C HIS A 235 4.09 -3.75 14.90
N TYR A 236 3.49 -4.71 15.62
CA TYR A 236 2.92 -4.43 16.94
C TYR A 236 3.94 -3.77 17.88
N GLU A 237 5.05 -4.48 18.16
CA GLU A 237 6.08 -3.98 19.08
C GLU A 237 6.98 -2.91 18.42
N HIS A 238 7.23 -3.03 17.11
CA HIS A 238 8.28 -2.25 16.43
C HIS A 238 7.77 -0.96 15.77
N TRP A 239 6.45 -0.80 15.62
CA TRP A 239 5.84 0.37 15.00
C TRP A 239 4.57 0.84 15.71
N PHE A 240 3.61 -0.03 16.03
CA PHE A 240 2.35 0.36 16.64
C PHE A 240 2.52 0.89 18.06
N GLU A 241 3.07 0.08 18.98
CA GLU A 241 3.25 0.43 20.39
C GLU A 241 3.98 1.78 20.60
N PRO A 242 5.09 2.08 19.90
CA PRO A 242 5.77 3.39 20.01
C PRO A 242 4.94 4.60 19.55
N HIS A 243 3.84 4.38 18.83
CA HIS A 243 2.95 5.42 18.31
C HIS A 243 1.58 5.45 18.99
N VAL A 244 1.35 4.59 20.00
CA VAL A 244 0.11 4.63 20.80
C VAL A 244 0.17 5.80 21.79
N ALA A 245 -0.83 6.68 21.71
CA ALA A 245 -1.01 7.76 22.66
C ALA A 245 -1.38 7.23 24.05
N SER A 246 -0.65 7.69 25.06
CA SER A 246 -0.76 7.29 26.45
C SER A 246 -1.12 8.46 27.36
N ARG A 247 -1.68 8.15 28.54
CA ARG A 247 -1.97 9.19 29.54
C ARG A 247 -0.71 9.49 30.37
N PRO A 248 -0.42 10.77 30.68
CA PRO A 248 -1.18 11.98 30.30
C PRO A 248 -0.96 12.37 28.83
N TYR A 249 -2.06 12.55 28.07
CA TYR A 249 -2.02 12.82 26.62
C TYR A 249 -1.37 14.16 26.31
N THR A 250 -1.37 15.09 27.24
CA THR A 250 -0.68 16.36 27.07
C THR A 250 0.83 16.19 26.97
N ALA A 251 1.42 15.17 27.61
CA ALA A 251 2.85 14.90 27.47
C ALA A 251 3.17 14.46 26.02
N ASP A 252 2.43 13.46 25.52
CA ASP A 252 2.63 12.92 24.16
C ASP A 252 2.34 13.97 23.09
N PHE A 253 1.27 14.77 23.25
CA PHE A 253 0.93 15.85 22.33
C PHE A 253 2.04 16.91 22.22
N LEU A 254 2.76 17.18 23.31
CA LEU A 254 3.83 18.17 23.36
C LEU A 254 5.22 17.58 23.07
N GLU A 255 5.33 16.25 22.96
CA GLU A 255 6.60 15.57 22.68
C GLU A 255 7.16 16.00 21.32
N LYS A 256 6.31 16.05 20.29
CA LYS A 256 6.70 16.42 18.93
C LYS A 256 6.07 17.76 18.55
N ASN A 257 6.93 18.73 18.22
CA ASN A 257 6.49 20.04 17.71
C ASN A 257 5.56 19.92 16.49
N GLU A 258 5.75 18.87 15.69
CA GLU A 258 4.93 18.63 14.50
C GLU A 258 3.49 18.23 14.84
N TYR A 259 3.24 17.59 15.98
CA TYR A 259 1.88 17.31 16.47
C TYR A 259 1.11 18.60 16.76
N VAL A 260 1.77 19.54 17.44
CA VAL A 260 1.20 20.85 17.73
C VAL A 260 0.94 21.65 16.45
N ARG A 261 1.87 21.61 15.49
CA ARG A 261 1.71 22.27 14.18
C ARG A 261 0.54 21.68 13.39
N TYR A 262 0.49 20.36 13.27
CA TYR A 262 -0.59 19.66 12.55
C TYR A 262 -1.95 19.99 13.16
N ALA A 263 -2.07 19.94 14.50
CA ALA A 263 -3.30 20.29 15.20
C ALA A 263 -3.68 21.77 14.99
N ALA A 264 -2.70 22.68 15.00
CA ALA A 264 -2.94 24.10 14.74
C ALA A 264 -3.42 24.36 13.31
N TYR A 265 -2.82 23.70 12.30
CA TYR A 265 -3.25 23.82 10.90
C TYR A 265 -4.65 23.24 10.71
N THR A 266 -4.93 22.09 11.32
CA THR A 266 -6.27 21.46 11.31
C THR A 266 -7.33 22.38 11.93
N ALA A 267 -7.02 23.03 13.05
CA ALA A 267 -7.90 23.99 13.69
C ALA A 267 -8.10 25.26 12.83
N GLY A 268 -7.05 25.70 12.13
CA GLY A 268 -7.10 26.79 11.15
C GLY A 268 -8.06 26.49 10.00
N LYS A 269 -7.96 25.32 9.36
CA LYS A 269 -8.89 24.88 8.30
C LYS A 269 -10.34 24.86 8.77
N GLU A 270 -10.59 24.31 9.95
CA GLU A 270 -11.93 24.27 10.52
C GLU A 270 -12.47 25.68 10.84
N LEU A 271 -11.59 26.61 11.21
CA LEU A 271 -11.95 28.02 11.41
C LEU A 271 -12.30 28.71 10.09
N GLU A 272 -11.50 28.53 9.04
CA GLU A 272 -11.78 29.06 7.69
C GLU A 272 -13.11 28.53 7.16
N ARG A 273 -13.36 27.22 7.30
CA ARG A 273 -14.62 26.57 6.91
C ARG A 273 -15.81 27.16 7.67
N ARG A 274 -15.67 27.43 8.97
CA ARG A 274 -16.73 28.04 9.79
C ARG A 274 -16.98 29.51 9.49
N LEU A 275 -15.93 30.25 9.12
CA LEU A 275 -16.01 31.67 8.82
C LEU A 275 -16.33 31.94 7.34
N GLU A 276 -16.31 30.92 6.48
CA GLU A 276 -16.43 30.99 5.02
C GLU A 276 -15.45 32.02 4.43
N ARG A 277 -14.27 32.14 5.03
CA ARG A 277 -13.25 33.13 4.68
C ARG A 277 -11.85 32.56 4.94
N SER A 278 -10.98 32.75 3.97
CA SER A 278 -9.55 32.45 4.13
C SER A 278 -8.87 33.47 5.04
N ILE A 279 -7.88 33.02 5.80
CA ILE A 279 -7.04 33.86 6.64
C ILE A 279 -5.87 34.37 5.79
N PRO A 280 -5.72 35.70 5.61
CA PRO A 280 -4.67 36.25 4.77
C PRO A 280 -3.26 35.84 5.25
N GLY A 281 -2.46 35.30 4.32
CA GLY A 281 -1.05 35.00 4.54
C GLY A 281 -0.74 33.60 5.05
N ILE A 282 -1.74 32.72 5.20
CA ILE A 282 -1.55 31.31 5.54
C ILE A 282 -2.37 30.45 4.57
N ASP A 283 -1.72 29.50 3.92
CA ASP A 283 -2.37 28.41 3.21
C ASP A 283 -2.38 27.19 4.13
N PHE A 284 -3.52 26.94 4.79
CA PHE A 284 -3.61 25.87 5.76
C PHE A 284 -3.63 24.48 5.13
N ASP A 285 -4.12 24.35 3.91
CA ASP A 285 -4.12 23.09 3.17
C ASP A 285 -2.68 22.68 2.86
N LEU A 286 -1.91 23.57 2.22
CA LEU A 286 -0.50 23.33 1.93
C LEU A 286 0.30 23.09 3.21
N ALA A 287 0.08 23.89 4.26
CA ALA A 287 0.80 23.76 5.52
C ALA A 287 0.49 22.43 6.23
N GLN A 288 -0.77 21.99 6.22
CA GLN A 288 -1.16 20.69 6.77
C GLN A 288 -0.55 19.55 5.97
N THR A 289 -0.57 19.61 4.63
CA THR A 289 0.05 18.60 3.75
C THR A 289 1.55 18.49 4.01
N GLN A 290 2.27 19.61 4.10
CA GLN A 290 3.70 19.61 4.46
C GLN A 290 3.95 19.03 5.86
N SER A 291 3.04 19.29 6.79
CA SER A 291 3.12 18.74 8.14
C SER A 291 2.91 17.23 8.15
N ALA A 292 1.92 16.73 7.39
CA ALA A 292 1.69 15.30 7.19
C ALA A 292 2.92 14.61 6.58
N LEU A 293 3.52 15.19 5.54
CA LEU A 293 4.74 14.66 4.92
C LEU A 293 5.90 14.54 5.92
N ARG A 294 6.07 15.53 6.81
CA ARG A 294 7.09 15.46 7.88
C ARG A 294 6.80 14.38 8.91
N LEU A 295 5.53 14.13 9.19
CA LEU A 295 5.10 13.06 10.10
C LEU A 295 5.27 11.66 9.49
N GLU A 296 5.32 11.55 8.16
CA GLU A 296 5.56 10.29 7.45
C GLU A 296 7.05 9.94 7.30
N GLN A 297 7.98 10.90 7.42
CA GLN A 297 9.43 10.67 7.31
C GLN A 297 9.98 9.52 8.20
N PRO A 298 9.54 9.35 9.47
CA PRO A 298 9.93 8.19 10.27
C PRO A 298 9.57 6.84 9.64
N ARG A 299 8.51 6.78 8.83
CA ARG A 299 8.05 5.55 8.15
C ARG A 299 9.00 5.15 7.03
N VAL A 300 9.52 6.11 6.26
CA VAL A 300 10.53 5.84 5.21
C VAL A 300 11.76 5.19 5.83
N ARG A 301 12.30 5.79 6.90
CA ARG A 301 13.44 5.22 7.64
C ARG A 301 13.12 3.89 8.30
N TYR A 302 11.87 3.68 8.70
CA TYR A 302 11.45 2.39 9.23
C TYR A 302 11.52 1.32 8.14
N HIS A 303 11.00 1.58 6.95
CA HIS A 303 11.05 0.65 5.82
C HIS A 303 12.47 0.38 5.33
N GLU A 304 13.33 1.41 5.26
CA GLU A 304 14.76 1.26 4.97
C GLU A 304 15.42 0.28 5.96
N ARG A 305 15.19 0.46 7.27
CA ARG A 305 15.66 -0.50 8.29
C ARG A 305 15.08 -1.91 8.12
N LEU A 306 13.86 -2.04 7.62
CA LEU A 306 13.27 -3.37 7.38
C LEU A 306 13.99 -4.09 6.25
N PHE A 307 14.39 -3.40 5.17
CA PHE A 307 15.26 -4.01 4.17
C PHE A 307 16.60 -4.44 4.77
N GLU A 308 17.23 -3.59 5.58
CA GLU A 308 18.50 -3.95 6.25
C GLU A 308 18.42 -5.14 7.20
N THR A 309 17.25 -5.44 7.75
CA THR A 309 17.09 -6.43 8.85
C THR A 309 16.25 -7.64 8.50
N HIS A 310 15.40 -7.56 7.48
CA HIS A 310 14.42 -8.59 7.12
C HIS A 310 14.46 -8.95 5.62
N GLU A 311 15.46 -8.51 4.87
CA GLU A 311 15.65 -8.91 3.47
C GLU A 311 15.65 -10.42 3.27
N TYR A 312 16.15 -11.20 4.26
CA TYR A 312 16.17 -12.65 4.18
C TYR A 312 14.80 -13.28 3.92
N LEU A 313 13.72 -12.68 4.44
CA LEU A 313 12.36 -13.17 4.21
C LEU A 313 11.87 -12.80 2.81
N LEU A 314 12.23 -11.60 2.33
CA LEU A 314 11.94 -11.19 0.96
C LEU A 314 12.67 -12.08 -0.05
N ASP A 315 13.96 -12.34 0.18
CA ASP A 315 14.79 -13.21 -0.65
C ASP A 315 14.23 -14.63 -0.71
N ALA A 316 13.76 -15.18 0.42
CA ALA A 316 13.12 -16.50 0.46
C ALA A 316 11.77 -16.51 -0.29
N LEU A 317 11.02 -15.41 -0.25
CA LEU A 317 9.78 -15.29 -1.05
C LEU A 317 10.09 -15.20 -2.55
N VAL A 318 11.15 -14.50 -2.95
CA VAL A 318 11.61 -14.50 -4.34
C VAL A 318 12.10 -15.90 -4.75
N GLU A 319 12.80 -16.62 -3.88
CA GLU A 319 13.18 -18.02 -4.09
C GLU A 319 11.94 -18.89 -4.37
N LYS A 320 10.91 -18.75 -3.55
CA LYS A 320 9.64 -19.45 -3.75
C LYS A 320 8.97 -19.11 -5.09
N PHE A 321 9.10 -17.88 -5.57
CA PHE A 321 8.59 -17.49 -6.87
C PHE A 321 9.35 -18.19 -8.01
N VAL A 322 10.69 -18.20 -7.93
CA VAL A 322 11.56 -18.88 -8.89
C VAL A 322 11.32 -20.38 -8.90
N ASP A 323 11.28 -21.02 -7.72
CA ASP A 323 10.99 -22.46 -7.60
C ASP A 323 9.63 -22.83 -8.21
N TYR A 324 8.62 -21.96 -8.03
CA TYR A 324 7.30 -22.17 -8.61
C TYR A 324 7.29 -21.98 -10.13
N ALA A 325 8.10 -21.05 -10.64
CA ALA A 325 8.33 -20.86 -12.07
C ALA A 325 8.94 -22.11 -12.71
N ASP A 326 9.98 -22.66 -12.08
CA ASP A 326 10.63 -23.91 -12.52
C ASP A 326 9.67 -25.11 -12.47
N GLU A 327 8.85 -25.22 -11.41
CA GLU A 327 7.85 -26.30 -11.27
C GLU A 327 6.79 -26.23 -12.38
N ARG A 328 6.38 -25.02 -12.76
CA ARG A 328 5.28 -24.78 -13.70
C ARG A 328 5.72 -24.53 -15.13
N GLY A 329 7.01 -24.28 -15.36
CA GLY A 329 7.61 -23.98 -16.66
C GLY A 329 7.17 -22.64 -17.25
N PHE A 330 7.08 -21.59 -16.43
CA PHE A 330 6.87 -20.21 -16.91
C PHE A 330 8.10 -19.34 -16.69
N GLU A 331 8.22 -18.28 -17.48
CA GLU A 331 9.30 -17.30 -17.37
C GLU A 331 9.01 -16.30 -16.25
N ALA A 332 9.87 -16.26 -15.23
CA ALA A 332 9.72 -15.41 -14.06
C ALA A 332 10.37 -14.04 -14.25
N THR A 333 9.60 -12.97 -14.03
CA THR A 333 10.12 -11.60 -13.94
C THR A 333 9.70 -10.92 -12.65
N PHE A 334 10.66 -10.48 -11.84
CA PHE A 334 10.44 -9.72 -10.62
C PHE A 334 10.67 -8.23 -10.86
N VAL A 335 9.63 -7.41 -10.66
CA VAL A 335 9.63 -5.98 -10.97
C VAL A 335 9.45 -5.18 -9.68
N MET A 336 10.45 -4.36 -9.36
CA MET A 336 10.32 -3.33 -8.34
C MET A 336 9.85 -2.03 -8.97
N VAL A 337 8.71 -1.53 -8.49
CA VAL A 337 8.15 -0.23 -8.90
C VAL A 337 8.25 0.80 -7.78
N GLN A 338 8.45 2.05 -8.18
CA GLN A 338 8.60 3.16 -7.25
C GLN A 338 7.24 3.66 -6.77
N GLN A 339 7.05 3.64 -5.45
CA GLN A 339 5.87 4.25 -4.84
C GLN A 339 6.06 5.76 -4.72
N LEU A 340 5.06 6.58 -5.06
CA LEU A 340 5.15 8.05 -5.01
C LEU A 340 5.71 8.57 -3.68
N ARG A 341 5.33 7.95 -2.55
CA ARG A 341 5.80 8.35 -1.22
C ARG A 341 7.31 8.20 -1.00
N TYR A 342 7.97 7.30 -1.73
CA TYR A 342 9.42 7.10 -1.67
C TYR A 342 10.11 7.80 -2.82
N ALA A 343 9.40 8.11 -3.90
CA ALA A 343 9.96 8.62 -5.15
C ALA A 343 10.93 9.78 -4.98
N LYS A 344 10.52 10.81 -4.22
CA LYS A 344 11.38 11.96 -3.93
C LYS A 344 12.58 11.61 -3.06
N TYR A 345 12.43 10.70 -2.09
CA TYR A 345 13.53 10.27 -1.24
C TYR A 345 14.55 9.46 -2.04
N GLU A 346 14.06 8.52 -2.84
CA GLU A 346 14.88 7.61 -3.65
C GLU A 346 15.60 8.32 -4.79
N SER A 347 15.00 9.35 -5.39
CA SER A 347 15.71 10.18 -6.38
C SER A 347 16.90 10.95 -5.80
N GLU A 348 16.88 11.23 -4.49
CA GLU A 348 17.95 11.95 -3.79
C GLU A 348 18.97 11.01 -3.10
N HIS A 349 18.56 9.80 -2.68
CA HIS A 349 19.35 8.91 -1.82
C HIS A 349 19.64 7.52 -2.41
N GLY A 350 19.02 7.18 -3.55
CA GLY A 350 18.99 5.82 -4.08
C GLY A 350 17.81 4.99 -3.54
N PRO A 351 17.54 3.81 -4.12
CA PRO A 351 16.42 2.97 -3.74
C PRO A 351 16.50 2.52 -2.28
N ILE A 352 15.37 2.52 -1.55
CA ILE A 352 15.37 2.13 -0.13
C ILE A 352 15.63 0.64 0.10
N TYR A 353 15.59 -0.15 -0.98
CA TYR A 353 15.91 -1.57 -1.02
C TYR A 353 17.38 -1.87 -1.36
N GLY A 354 18.23 -0.84 -1.48
CA GLY A 354 19.67 -1.00 -1.62
C GLY A 354 20.07 -1.79 -2.87
N ASP A 355 20.92 -2.80 -2.69
CA ASP A 355 21.46 -3.67 -3.75
C ASP A 355 20.59 -4.92 -4.00
N LEU A 356 19.32 -4.93 -3.56
CA LEU A 356 18.41 -6.07 -3.72
C LEU A 356 18.43 -6.64 -5.14
N MET A 357 18.30 -5.78 -6.16
CA MET A 357 18.19 -6.22 -7.55
C MET A 357 19.48 -6.91 -8.03
N ASP A 358 20.64 -6.30 -7.74
CA ASP A 358 21.96 -6.88 -8.06
C ASP A 358 22.13 -8.26 -7.41
N ARG A 359 21.71 -8.42 -6.15
CA ARG A 359 21.81 -9.70 -5.42
C ARG A 359 20.89 -10.77 -5.98
N LEU A 360 19.69 -10.40 -6.41
CA LEU A 360 18.76 -11.33 -7.03
C LEU A 360 19.28 -11.81 -8.40
N ASP A 361 19.81 -10.89 -9.21
CA ASP A 361 20.46 -11.20 -10.49
C ASP A 361 21.69 -12.11 -10.31
N GLU A 362 22.49 -11.90 -9.26
CA GLU A 362 23.64 -12.76 -8.95
C GLU A 362 23.23 -14.16 -8.44
N ARG A 363 22.03 -14.28 -7.86
CA ARG A 363 21.58 -15.50 -7.19
C ARG A 363 20.76 -16.42 -8.10
N TYR A 364 19.99 -15.87 -9.03
CA TYR A 364 19.01 -16.61 -9.83
C TYR A 364 19.23 -16.37 -11.32
N ASP A 365 19.89 -17.32 -12.00
CA ASP A 365 20.18 -17.22 -13.44
C ASP A 365 18.90 -17.15 -14.30
N ASP A 366 17.81 -17.80 -13.87
CA ASP A 366 16.56 -17.94 -14.64
C ASP A 366 15.53 -16.82 -14.31
N LEU A 367 15.82 -15.96 -13.32
CA LEU A 367 14.97 -14.82 -12.95
C LEU A 367 15.40 -13.55 -13.70
N THR A 368 14.46 -12.90 -14.40
CA THR A 368 14.69 -11.50 -14.80
C THR A 368 14.30 -10.58 -13.65
N THR A 369 15.16 -9.64 -13.28
CA THR A 369 14.77 -8.53 -12.39
C THR A 369 14.70 -7.20 -13.14
N ILE A 370 13.78 -6.33 -12.72
CA ILE A 370 13.60 -4.99 -13.28
C ILE A 370 13.44 -3.98 -12.14
N ASP A 371 14.38 -3.05 -12.02
CA ASP A 371 14.16 -1.81 -11.27
C ASP A 371 13.51 -0.78 -12.19
N MET A 372 12.18 -0.70 -12.13
CA MET A 372 11.40 0.15 -13.04
C MET A 372 11.79 1.63 -12.92
N ALA A 373 12.25 2.08 -11.75
CA ALA A 373 12.64 3.48 -11.55
C ALA A 373 13.83 3.88 -12.45
N THR A 374 14.67 2.92 -12.84
CA THR A 374 15.83 3.18 -13.73
C THR A 374 15.44 3.34 -15.20
N HIS A 375 14.22 2.95 -15.57
CA HIS A 375 13.68 3.05 -16.93
C HIS A 375 12.76 4.25 -17.13
N LEU A 376 12.23 4.82 -16.04
CA LEU A 376 11.31 5.96 -16.07
C LEU A 376 12.08 7.27 -15.90
N SER A 377 11.79 8.27 -16.74
CA SER A 377 12.44 9.59 -16.66
C SER A 377 11.38 10.69 -16.80
N PRO A 378 11.14 11.50 -15.75
CA PRO A 378 10.17 12.58 -15.84
C PRO A 378 10.66 13.67 -16.81
N ASP A 379 9.81 14.06 -17.75
CA ASP A 379 10.10 15.08 -18.78
C ASP A 379 10.47 16.45 -18.17
N ASP A 380 9.86 16.79 -17.04
CA ASP A 380 10.06 18.04 -16.31
C ASP A 380 11.13 17.95 -15.21
N GLY A 381 11.70 16.76 -15.01
CA GLY A 381 12.67 16.47 -13.96
C GLY A 381 12.07 16.27 -12.56
N GLU A 382 10.76 16.40 -12.39
CA GLU A 382 10.07 16.22 -11.12
C GLU A 382 9.42 14.82 -11.09
N VAL A 383 9.87 13.95 -10.20
CA VAL A 383 9.42 12.54 -10.15
C VAL A 383 7.91 12.41 -9.90
N GLU A 384 7.32 13.40 -9.25
CA GLU A 384 5.88 13.49 -9.01
C GLU A 384 5.06 13.53 -10.32
N SER A 385 5.64 13.94 -11.46
CA SER A 385 4.95 13.98 -12.77
C SER A 385 4.70 12.61 -13.41
N LEU A 386 5.37 11.56 -12.91
CA LEU A 386 5.13 10.17 -13.33
C LEU A 386 3.81 9.60 -12.78
N TYR A 387 3.16 10.32 -11.86
CA TYR A 387 2.00 9.85 -11.13
C TYR A 387 0.77 10.68 -11.47
N VAL A 388 -0.42 10.12 -11.23
CA VAL A 388 -1.67 10.87 -11.36
C VAL A 388 -1.66 12.09 -10.43
N GLU A 389 -1.99 13.28 -10.96
CA GLU A 389 -1.96 14.54 -10.19
C GLU A 389 -2.86 14.51 -8.94
N ARG A 390 -3.93 13.69 -8.97
CA ARG A 390 -4.88 13.53 -7.87
C ARG A 390 -5.14 12.05 -7.63
N GLY A 391 -4.47 11.51 -6.61
CA GLY A 391 -4.57 10.13 -6.17
C GLY A 391 -4.43 10.05 -4.65
N GLU A 392 -5.24 9.24 -3.97
CA GLU A 392 -5.06 8.94 -2.54
C GLU A 392 -3.74 8.19 -2.30
N GLY A 393 -3.27 7.41 -3.28
CA GLY A 393 -2.06 6.59 -3.19
C GLY A 393 -0.90 7.05 -4.07
N GLY A 394 -1.16 7.90 -5.07
CA GLY A 394 -0.15 8.35 -6.03
C GLY A 394 0.33 7.21 -6.92
N HIS A 395 -0.57 6.64 -7.73
CA HIS A 395 -0.21 5.62 -8.71
C HIS A 395 0.22 6.25 -10.03
N TYR A 396 0.90 5.47 -10.87
CA TYR A 396 1.41 5.94 -12.15
C TYR A 396 0.30 6.48 -13.06
N SER A 397 0.63 7.51 -13.84
CA SER A 397 -0.23 8.07 -14.87
C SER A 397 -0.44 7.07 -16.02
N PRO A 398 -1.47 7.26 -16.87
CA PRO A 398 -1.62 6.48 -18.10
C PRO A 398 -0.37 6.50 -18.98
N GLU A 399 0.28 7.66 -19.11
CA GLU A 399 1.52 7.82 -19.88
C GLU A 399 2.66 6.98 -19.30
N THR A 400 2.87 7.02 -17.98
CA THR A 400 3.88 6.19 -17.33
C THR A 400 3.54 4.71 -17.38
N ASN A 401 2.26 4.33 -17.31
CA ASN A 401 1.85 2.94 -17.53
C ASN A 401 2.17 2.44 -18.95
N ALA A 402 2.11 3.30 -19.97
CA ALA A 402 2.52 2.95 -21.33
C ALA A 402 4.05 2.76 -21.43
N GLU A 403 4.85 3.59 -20.74
CA GLU A 403 6.31 3.39 -20.66
C GLU A 403 6.66 2.09 -19.94
N ILE A 404 5.99 1.79 -18.82
CA ILE A 404 6.14 0.50 -18.11
C ILE A 404 5.85 -0.67 -19.06
N ALA A 405 4.78 -0.59 -19.85
CA ALA A 405 4.44 -1.63 -20.80
C ALA A 405 5.53 -1.87 -21.84
N GLN A 406 6.19 -0.82 -22.35
CA GLN A 406 7.30 -0.96 -23.30
C GLN A 406 8.48 -1.73 -22.68
N VAL A 407 8.86 -1.37 -21.45
CA VAL A 407 9.96 -2.07 -20.73
C VAL A 407 9.63 -3.55 -20.55
N LEU A 408 8.38 -3.89 -20.21
CA LEU A 408 7.97 -5.28 -20.02
C LEU A 408 7.86 -6.03 -21.37
N ALA A 409 7.45 -5.36 -22.45
CA ALA A 409 7.38 -5.95 -23.78
C ALA A 409 8.78 -6.34 -24.28
N ASP A 410 9.78 -5.48 -24.11
CA ASP A 410 11.17 -5.74 -24.48
C ASP A 410 11.68 -7.04 -23.83
N VAL A 411 11.33 -7.30 -22.56
CA VAL A 411 11.73 -8.52 -21.84
C VAL A 411 11.10 -9.78 -22.44
N VAL A 412 9.83 -9.72 -22.86
CA VAL A 412 9.15 -10.85 -23.51
C VAL A 412 9.76 -11.12 -24.89
N GLU A 413 10.00 -10.07 -25.67
CA GLU A 413 10.56 -10.18 -27.02
C GLU A 413 12.01 -10.67 -27.03
N GLU A 414 12.85 -10.20 -26.10
CA GLU A 414 14.26 -10.65 -26.00
C GLU A 414 14.37 -12.16 -25.73
N ARG A 415 13.47 -12.71 -24.90
CA ARG A 415 13.44 -14.15 -24.62
C ARG A 415 12.94 -14.96 -25.82
N ALA A 416 11.94 -14.46 -26.56
CA ALA A 416 11.45 -15.10 -27.78
C ALA A 416 12.51 -15.22 -28.90
N VAL A 417 13.56 -14.39 -28.87
CA VAL A 417 14.69 -14.43 -29.83
C VAL A 417 15.81 -15.39 -29.36
N ALA A 418 15.88 -15.70 -28.06
CA ALA A 418 16.93 -16.54 -27.48
C ALA A 418 16.65 -18.06 -27.64
N GLU A 419 15.38 -18.45 -27.79
CA GLU A 419 14.91 -19.81 -28.09
C GLU A 419 14.96 -20.16 -29.58
#